data_AF-A0A3D0Y0Y9-F1
#
_entry.id   AF-A0A3D0Y0Y9-F1
#
_cell.length_a   1.000
_cell.length_b   1.000
_cell.length_c   1.000
_cell.angle_alpha   90.00
_cell.angle_beta   90.00
_cell.angle_gamma   90.00
#
_symmetry.space_group_name_H-M   'P 1'
#
loop_
_entity.id
_entity.type
_entity.pdbx_description
1 polymer ?
#
loop_
_entity_poly.entity_id
_entity_poly.type
_entity_poly.pdbx_seq_one_letter_code
_entity_poly.pdbx_strand_id
1 'polypeptide(L)' 'MTEINKNTPMEELTIGGNIYTSGNSKEFKTGDWRSMRPVYIEEKCKQCGLCFPVCPE' A
#
# COMPACT_ATOMS: atom_id res chain seq x y z
N MET A 1 -15.14 8.02 -7.83
CA MET A 1 -15.54 6.79 -7.10
C MET A 1 -14.32 6.27 -6.35
N THR A 2 -13.86 7.02 -5.37
CA THR A 2 -12.62 6.77 -4.60
C THR A 2 -12.91 6.28 -3.18
N GLU A 3 -14.19 6.09 -2.85
CA GLU A 3 -14.71 5.97 -1.48
C GLU A 3 -15.35 4.59 -1.20
N ILE A 4 -15.10 3.58 -2.05
CA ILE A 4 -15.60 2.22 -1.80
C ILE A 4 -14.75 1.59 -0.70
N ASN A 5 -15.40 1.17 0.37
CA ASN A 5 -14.76 0.56 1.52
C ASN A 5 -15.61 -0.59 2.07
N LYS A 6 -15.14 -1.21 3.15
CA LYS A 6 -15.78 -2.38 3.79
C LYS A 6 -17.22 -2.13 4.27
N ASN A 7 -17.64 -0.87 4.43
CA ASN A 7 -18.98 -0.49 4.86
C ASN A 7 -19.87 -0.02 3.70
N THR A 8 -19.36 0.01 2.46
CA THR A 8 -20.14 0.45 1.31
C THR A 8 -21.29 -0.53 1.05
N PRO A 9 -22.54 -0.07 1.00
CA PRO A 9 -23.69 -0.90 0.65
C PRO A 9 -23.52 -1.53 -0.75
N MET A 10 -24.11 -2.72 -0.95
CA MET A 10 -24.00 -3.47 -2.20
C MET A 10 -24.51 -2.65 -3.40
N GLU A 11 -25.55 -1.84 -3.19
CA GLU A 11 -26.21 -1.01 -4.20
C GLU A 11 -25.31 0.12 -4.72
N GLU A 12 -24.30 0.51 -3.94
CA GLU A 12 -23.33 1.55 -4.27
C GLU A 12 -22.01 1.00 -4.83
N LEU A 13 -21.88 -0.33 -4.93
CA LEU A 13 -20.70 -0.96 -5.53
C LEU A 13 -20.68 -0.77 -7.05
N THR A 14 -19.46 -0.85 -7.61
CA THR A 14 -19.26 -0.74 -9.05
C THR A 14 -19.74 -2.01 -9.74
N ILE A 15 -20.28 -1.84 -10.96
CA ILE A 15 -20.70 -2.96 -11.80
C ILE A 15 -19.49 -3.90 -12.00
N GLY A 16 -19.65 -5.16 -11.58
CA GLY A 16 -18.61 -6.19 -11.69
C GLY A 16 -17.34 -5.92 -10.87
N GLY A 17 -17.37 -4.99 -9.90
CA GLY A 17 -16.17 -4.64 -9.11
C GLY A 17 -15.14 -3.80 -9.88
N ASN A 18 -15.56 -3.13 -10.96
CA ASN A 18 -14.68 -2.27 -11.74
C ASN A 18 -14.04 -1.17 -10.88
N ILE A 19 -12.74 -0.94 -11.09
CA ILE A 19 -11.99 0.14 -10.45
C ILE A 19 -11.80 1.26 -11.46
N TYR A 20 -12.46 2.41 -11.23
CA TYR A 20 -12.41 3.54 -12.16
C TYR A 20 -11.28 4.55 -11.86
N THR A 21 -10.55 4.38 -10.76
CA THR A 21 -9.46 5.28 -10.35
C THR A 21 -8.16 4.52 -10.18
N SER A 22 -7.09 4.97 -10.84
CA SER A 22 -5.75 4.42 -10.68
C SER A 22 -5.13 4.80 -9.33
N GLY A 23 -4.25 3.95 -8.79
CA GLY A 23 -3.47 4.26 -7.59
C GLY A 23 -4.27 4.23 -6.28
N ASN A 24 -5.45 3.61 -6.29
CA ASN A 24 -6.28 3.39 -5.10
C ASN A 24 -5.67 2.38 -4.10
N SER A 25 -4.60 1.66 -4.48
CA SER A 25 -3.86 0.79 -3.56
C SER A 25 -3.34 1.54 -2.33
N LYS A 26 -3.14 2.86 -2.44
CA LYS A 26 -2.81 3.74 -1.32
C LYS A 26 -3.84 3.69 -0.19
N GLU A 27 -5.10 3.41 -0.47
CA GLU A 27 -6.16 3.32 0.54
C GLU A 27 -6.12 2.00 1.32
N PHE A 28 -5.47 0.97 0.75
CA PHE A 28 -5.28 -0.31 1.40
C PHE A 28 -4.01 -0.29 2.27
N LYS A 29 -4.16 -0.04 3.57
CA LYS A 29 -3.03 0.10 4.49
C LYS A 29 -2.50 -1.28 4.93
N THR A 30 -1.28 -1.63 4.49
CA THR A 30 -0.59 -2.90 4.84
C THR A 30 0.32 -2.79 6.07
N GLY A 31 0.43 -1.60 6.68
CA GLY A 31 1.36 -1.31 7.77
C GLY A 31 1.21 -2.19 9.02
N ASP A 32 -0.02 -2.67 9.27
CA ASP A 32 -0.39 -3.51 10.42
C ASP A 32 0.09 -4.97 10.29
N TRP A 33 0.53 -5.40 9.11
CA TRP A 33 1.03 -6.77 8.91
C TRP A 33 2.42 -7.00 9.49
N ARG A 34 3.12 -5.92 9.86
CA ARG A 34 4.51 -5.96 10.30
C ARG A 34 4.61 -6.35 11.77
N SER A 35 5.27 -7.47 12.08
CA SER A 35 5.77 -7.74 13.44
C SER A 35 7.09 -7.03 13.74
N MET A 36 7.82 -6.63 12.70
CA MET A 36 9.10 -5.93 12.77
C MET A 36 9.26 -4.97 11.59
N ARG A 37 10.13 -3.96 11.74
CA ARG A 37 10.42 -2.98 10.69
C ARG A 37 11.94 -2.78 10.52
N PRO A 38 12.42 -2.44 9.31
CA PRO A 38 13.81 -2.06 9.14
C PRO A 38 14.14 -0.82 9.98
N VAL A 39 15.36 -0.79 10.52
CA VAL A 39 15.93 0.35 11.23
C VAL A 39 17.07 0.88 10.37
N TYR A 40 16.99 2.16 9.99
CA TYR A 40 18.05 2.81 9.23
C TYR A 40 19.20 3.19 10.17
N ILE A 41 20.39 2.72 9.83
CA ILE A 41 21.62 2.96 10.58
C ILE A 41 22.55 3.78 9.68
N GLU A 42 22.51 5.10 9.85
CA GLU A 42 23.13 6.05 8.94
C GLU A 42 24.65 5.87 8.87
N GLU A 43 25.31 5.62 10.00
CA GLU A 43 26.76 5.44 10.06
C GLU A 43 27.25 4.18 9.33
N LYS A 44 26.34 3.25 9.00
CA LYS A 44 26.64 2.02 8.24
C LYS A 44 26.17 2.09 6.78
N CYS A 45 25.43 3.12 6.40
CA CYS A 45 24.85 3.25 5.07
C CYS A 45 25.93 3.64 4.03
N LYS A 46 26.05 2.85 2.96
CA LYS A 46 26.96 3.15 1.83
C LYS A 46 26.29 3.89 0.67
N GLN A 47 25.03 4.30 0.83
CA GLN A 47 24.22 4.93 -0.21
C GLN A 47 24.13 4.11 -1.52
N CYS A 48 24.24 2.78 -1.42
CA CYS A 48 24.23 1.90 -2.59
C CYS A 48 22.86 1.74 -3.26
N GLY A 49 21.79 2.22 -2.61
CA GLY A 49 20.43 2.12 -3.13
C GLY A 49 19.84 0.71 -3.15
N LEU A 50 20.56 -0.32 -2.69
CA LEU A 50 20.11 -1.72 -2.75
C LEU A 50 18.85 -2.00 -1.94
N CYS A 51 18.50 -1.16 -0.97
CA CYS A 51 17.25 -1.28 -0.23
C CYS A 51 16.01 -0.99 -1.11
N PHE A 52 16.12 -0.17 -2.16
CA PHE A 52 15.00 0.19 -3.03
C PHE A 52 14.53 -0.94 -3.96
N PRO A 53 15.41 -1.58 -4.78
CA PRO A 53 14.97 -2.60 -5.72
C PRO A 53 14.55 -3.92 -5.07
N VAL A 54 14.90 -4.13 -3.80
CA VAL A 54 14.53 -5.34 -3.03
C VAL A 54 13.28 -5.13 -2.18
N CYS A 55 12.77 -3.89 -2.08
CA CYS A 55 11.55 -3.62 -1.35
C CYS A 55 10.36 -4.18 -2.15
N PRO A 56 9.59 -5.14 -1.60
CA PRO A 56 8.51 -5.78 -2.34
C PRO A 56 7.27 -4.89 -2.49
N GLU A 57 7.22 -3.75 -1.79
CA GLU A 57 6.23 -2.67 -1.87
C GLU A 57 6.96 -1.31 -1.94
#